data_AF-A0A8E2LPK5-F1
#
_entry.id   AF-A0A8E2LPK5-F1
#
_cell.length_a   1.000
_cell.length_b   1.000
_cell.length_c   1.000
_cell.angle_alpha   90.00
_cell.angle_beta   90.00
_cell.angle_gamma   90.00
#
_symmetry.space_group_name_H-M   'P 1'
#
loop_
_entity.id
_entity.type
_entity.pdbx_description
1 polymer ?
#
loop_
_entity_poly.entity_id
_entity_poly.type
_entity_poly.pdbx_seq_one_letter_code
_entity_poly.pdbx_strand_id
1 'polypeptide(L)'
;MIDKDGTYLVGVDIMPGMYHTTGGAICSWARLRSLDTGDIIDSWKGSGPQRIQIQESDTAFLTQNCGTWQMVHVPSVTGLG
;
A
#
# COMPACT_ATOMS: atom_id res chain seq x y z
N MET A 1 4.73 4.42 7.78
CA MET A 1 5.39 4.74 6.49
C MET A 1 6.01 3.47 5.95
N ILE A 2 6.16 3.35 4.63
CA ILE A 2 6.74 2.18 3.96
C ILE A 2 7.92 2.69 3.14
N ASP A 3 9.13 2.42 3.59
CA ASP A 3 10.36 3.04 3.06
C ASP A 3 11.31 2.04 2.40
N LYS A 4 10.91 0.77 2.29
CA LYS A 4 11.68 -0.30 1.66
C LYS A 4 10.79 -1.18 0.80
N ASP A 5 11.43 -1.88 -0.11
CA ASP A 5 10.79 -2.92 -0.91
C ASP A 5 10.43 -4.10 -0.01
N GLY A 6 9.30 -4.73 -0.32
CA GLY A 6 8.83 -5.90 0.41
C GLY A 6 7.33 -6.12 0.32
N THR A 7 6.88 -7.16 1.01
CA THR A 7 5.48 -7.49 1.23
C THR A 7 5.15 -7.20 2.69
N TYR A 8 4.14 -6.38 2.92
CA TYR A 8 3.72 -5.92 4.24
C TYR A 8 2.32 -6.46 4.54
N LEU A 9 2.16 -7.13 5.68
CA LEU A 9 0.85 -7.58 6.15
C LEU A 9 0.01 -6.39 6.61
N VAL A 10 -1.20 -6.27 6.06
CA VAL A 10 -2.14 -5.21 6.45
C VAL A 10 -2.75 -5.59 7.80
N GLY A 11 -2.84 -4.62 8.71
CA GLY A 11 -3.26 -4.85 10.08
C GLY A 11 -2.14 -5.25 11.04
N VAL A 12 -0.96 -5.66 10.51
CA VAL A 12 0.19 -6.11 11.31
C VAL A 12 1.39 -5.20 11.10
N ASP A 13 1.91 -5.14 9.88
CA ASP A 13 3.09 -4.33 9.54
C ASP A 13 2.70 -2.89 9.18
N ILE A 14 1.54 -2.74 8.52
CA ILE A 14 1.02 -1.45 8.07
C ILE A 14 -0.48 -1.34 8.37
N MET A 15 -0.94 -0.11 8.59
CA MET A 15 -2.36 0.16 8.79
C MET A 15 -3.08 0.40 7.46
N PRO A 16 -4.36 0.00 7.33
CA PRO A 16 -5.19 0.39 6.21
C PRO A 16 -5.31 1.92 6.16
N GLY A 17 -5.46 2.47 4.95
CA GLY A 17 -5.55 3.92 4.76
C GLY A 17 -5.05 4.38 3.40
N MET A 18 -5.06 5.70 3.23
CA MET A 18 -4.56 6.34 2.02
C MET A 18 -3.05 6.55 2.10
N TYR A 19 -2.31 6.06 1.12
CA TYR A 19 -0.86 6.25 1.00
C TYR A 19 -0.52 7.02 -0.27
N HIS A 20 0.55 7.80 -0.19
CA HIS A 20 1.14 8.53 -1.30
C HIS A 20 2.64 8.31 -1.33
N THR A 21 3.19 8.12 -2.54
CA THR A 21 4.63 8.11 -2.80
C THR A 21 4.95 9.11 -3.89
N THR A 22 6.15 9.69 -3.85
CA THR A 22 6.71 10.42 -5.00
C THR A 22 7.05 9.49 -6.16
N GLY A 23 7.00 8.17 -5.94
CA GLY A 23 7.31 7.14 -6.93
C GLY A 23 8.81 6.88 -7.04
N GLY A 24 9.18 6.22 -8.13
CA GLY A 24 10.55 5.93 -8.52
C GLY A 24 10.65 5.91 -10.05
N ALA A 25 11.81 5.50 -10.58
CA ALA A 25 11.98 5.32 -12.03
C ALA A 25 10.99 4.27 -12.58
N ILE A 26 10.79 3.18 -11.82
CA ILE A 26 9.81 2.13 -12.11
C ILE A 26 9.24 1.66 -10.76
N CYS A 27 8.23 2.34 -10.24
CA CYS A 27 7.54 1.95 -9.02
C CYS A 27 6.44 0.94 -9.35
N SER A 28 6.51 -0.24 -8.73
CA SER A 28 5.52 -1.31 -8.86
C SER A 28 4.91 -1.60 -7.51
N TRP A 29 3.60 -1.80 -7.46
CA TRP A 29 2.91 -2.26 -6.27
C TRP A 29 1.74 -3.17 -6.59
N ALA A 30 1.34 -3.97 -5.61
CA ALA A 30 0.13 -4.77 -5.65
C ALA A 30 -0.54 -4.83 -4.28
N ARG A 31 -1.87 -4.75 -4.26
CA ARG A 31 -2.73 -5.15 -3.14
C ARG A 31 -3.10 -6.61 -3.33
N LEU A 32 -2.96 -7.44 -2.30
CA LEU A 32 -3.06 -8.89 -2.40
C LEU A 32 -4.19 -9.45 -1.51
N ARG A 33 -4.90 -10.48 -1.98
CA ARG A 33 -5.90 -11.23 -1.18
C ARG A 33 -5.26 -12.27 -0.26
N SER A 34 -4.02 -12.67 -0.53
CA SER A 34 -3.26 -13.60 0.29
C SER A 34 -1.76 -13.25 0.26
N LEU A 35 -0.91 -14.09 0.87
CA LEU A 35 0.54 -13.96 0.76
C LEU A 35 1.09 -14.50 -0.56
N ASP A 36 0.25 -15.10 -1.41
CA ASP A 36 0.62 -15.40 -2.78
C ASP A 36 0.65 -14.10 -3.60
N THR A 37 1.82 -13.75 -4.13
CA THR A 37 2.00 -12.54 -4.95
C THR A 37 1.21 -12.56 -6.26
N GLY A 38 0.70 -13.71 -6.70
CA GLY A 38 -0.21 -13.83 -7.85
C GLY A 38 -1.67 -13.53 -7.53
N ASP A 39 -2.05 -13.49 -6.24
CA ASP A 39 -3.43 -13.30 -5.79
C ASP A 39 -3.76 -11.81 -5.64
N ILE A 40 -3.81 -11.13 -6.79
CA ILE A 40 -3.85 -9.68 -6.90
C ILE A 40 -5.28 -9.14 -6.83
N ILE A 41 -5.50 -8.14 -5.97
CA ILE A 41 -6.71 -7.31 -5.92
C ILE A 41 -6.59 -6.17 -6.92
N ASP A 42 -5.47 -5.46 -6.86
CA ASP A 42 -5.16 -4.31 -7.70
C ASP A 42 -3.64 -4.17 -7.78
N SER A 43 -3.14 -3.67 -8.91
CA SER A 43 -1.71 -3.47 -9.10
C SER A 43 -1.44 -2.40 -10.13
N TRP A 44 -0.30 -1.73 -9.97
CA TRP A 44 0.18 -0.78 -10.96
C TRP A 44 1.70 -0.81 -11.04
N LYS A 45 2.21 -0.47 -12.22
CA LYS A 45 3.64 -0.30 -12.49
C LYS A 45 3.86 0.92 -13.37
N GLY A 46 4.65 1.87 -12.90
CA GLY A 46 4.94 3.08 -13.65
C GLY A 46 5.91 4.01 -12.92
N SER A 47 6.22 5.12 -13.56
CA SER A 47 7.05 6.18 -12.99
C SER A 47 6.20 7.28 -12.34
N GLY A 48 6.86 8.13 -11.55
CA GLY A 48 6.25 9.33 -10.96
C GLY A 48 5.33 9.05 -9.77
N PRO A 49 4.69 10.11 -9.22
CA PRO A 49 3.92 10.02 -7.99
C PRO A 49 2.71 9.09 -8.10
N GLN A 50 2.41 8.37 -7.02
CA GLN A 50 1.31 7.41 -6.96
C GLN A 50 0.54 7.57 -5.65
N ARG A 51 -0.77 7.28 -5.70
CA ARG A 51 -1.66 7.24 -4.53
C ARG A 51 -2.45 5.95 -4.55
N ILE A 52 -2.59 5.34 -3.38
CA ILE A 52 -3.32 4.09 -3.20
C ILE A 52 -4.17 4.16 -1.94
N GLN A 53 -5.27 3.42 -1.96
CA GLN A 53 -6.02 3.07 -0.76
C GLN A 53 -5.73 1.62 -0.44
N ILE A 54 -5.09 1.36 0.71
CA ILE A 54 -4.97 0.01 1.26
C ILE A 54 -6.21 -0.21 2.13
N GLN A 55 -7.01 -1.22 1.80
CA GLN A 55 -8.26 -1.50 2.50
C GLN A 55 -8.03 -2.45 3.67
N GLU A 56 -8.92 -2.42 4.66
CA GLU A 56 -8.93 -3.37 5.79
C GLU A 56 -9.04 -4.83 5.35
N SER A 57 -9.64 -5.08 4.18
CA SER A 57 -9.84 -6.41 3.62
C SER A 57 -8.65 -6.93 2.81
N ASP A 58 -7.63 -6.11 2.58
CA ASP A 58 -6.40 -6.55 1.93
C ASP A 58 -5.61 -7.42 2.91
N THR A 59 -5.01 -8.51 2.43
CA THR A 59 -4.13 -9.34 3.27
C THR A 59 -2.72 -8.76 3.31
N ALA A 60 -2.22 -8.32 2.15
CA ALA A 60 -0.86 -7.80 2.04
C ALA A 60 -0.72 -6.71 0.98
N PHE A 61 0.30 -5.89 1.16
CA PHE A 61 0.74 -4.89 0.19
C PHE A 61 2.18 -5.18 -0.24
N LEU A 62 2.37 -5.44 -1.52
CA LEU A 62 3.68 -5.61 -2.15
C LEU A 62 4.10 -4.28 -2.78
N THR A 63 5.33 -3.83 -2.52
CA THR A 63 5.93 -2.67 -3.18
C THR A 63 7.39 -2.95 -3.58
N GLN A 64 7.77 -2.48 -4.76
CA GLN A 64 9.10 -2.63 -5.32
C GLN A 64 9.53 -1.38 -6.08
N ASN A 65 10.76 -0.92 -5.86
CA ASN A 65 11.38 0.23 -6.53
C ASN A 65 10.56 1.53 -6.44
N CYS A 66 9.76 1.66 -5.39
CA CYS A 66 9.01 2.87 -5.08
C CYS A 66 9.80 3.72 -4.08
N GLY A 67 9.65 5.05 -4.17
CA GLY A 67 10.02 5.92 -3.05
C GLY A 67 9.12 5.68 -1.84
N THR A 68 9.45 6.30 -0.72
CA THR A 68 8.71 6.14 0.54
C THR A 68 7.21 6.40 0.38
N TRP A 69 6.39 5.45 0.79
CA TRP A 69 4.95 5.65 0.96
C TRP A 69 4.67 6.29 2.31
N GLN A 70 4.01 7.46 2.26
CA GLN A 70 3.55 8.21 3.41
C GLN A 70 2.03 8.11 3.50
N MET A 71 1.52 7.86 4.70
CA MET A 71 0.08 7.86 4.93
C MET A 71 -0.43 9.30 4.88
N VAL A 72 -1.44 9.56 4.05
CA VAL A 72 -2.01 10.90 3.81
C VAL A 72 -3.21 11.16 4.72
N HIS A 73 -3.95 10.11 5.06
CA HIS A 73 -5.09 10.18 5.96
C HIS A 73 -5.33 8.79 6.57
N VAL A 74 -5.27 8.71 7.91
CA VAL A 74 -6.00 7.67 8.64
C VAL A 74 -7.45 8.15 8.60
N PRO A 75 -8.45 7.39 8.12
CA PRO A 75 -9.82 7.69 8.50
C PRO A 75 -9.82 7.65 10.02
N SER A 76 -9.83 8.81 10.66
CA SER A 76 -10.09 8.88 12.09
C SER A 76 -11.39 8.12 12.29
N VAL A 77 -11.34 7.08 13.11
CA VAL A 77 -12.50 6.30 13.51
C VAL A 77 -13.36 7.22 14.37
N THR A 78 -14.02 8.20 13.74
CA THR A 78 -14.92 9.14 14.40
C THR A 78 -16.32 8.59 14.29
N GLY A 79 -16.81 8.03 15.42
CA GLY A 79 -18.23 8.07 15.74
C GLY A 79 -18.97 6.73 15.81
N LEU A 80 -18.55 5.83 16.71
CA LEU A 80 -19.54 5.03 17.44
C LEU A 80 -19.79 5.75 18.77
N GLY A 81 -20.74 6.68 18.73
CA GLY A 81 -21.47 7.20 19.88
C GLY A 81 -22.95 6.90 19.69
#